data_AF-A0A5C4J6E7-F1
#
_entry.id   AF-A0A5C4J6E7-F1
#
_cell.length_a   1.000
_cell.length_b   1.000
_cell.length_c   1.000
_cell.angle_alpha   90.00
_cell.angle_beta   90.00
_cell.angle_gamma   90.00
#
_symmetry.space_group_name_H-M   'P 1'
#
loop_
_entity.id
_entity.type
_entity.pdbx_description
1 polymer ?
#
loop_
_entity_poly.entity_id
_entity_poly.type
_entity_poly.pdbx_seq_one_letter_code
_entity_poly.pdbx_strand_id
1 'polypeptide(L)'
;MRRIMIVLVGLLITGCVPGTSVEDRAADDAREKARRVGNALHGGRVWSAQDMGHRAADLDGIDVMRVGGASTGTPEGVLVVVRTSGSAPEDWPDTGTVTVKRCFELRFNRHTEWDDTPRKVSCPRGEPIRFTPWPKTPEIPSGRLERALPRVPAAGAADEAEVRAAVAALRLDPAVRVEFMTRGAVVGVVLSVRPYLSGALDCVLARVAPGRTAVWSPPRIQRMPGEGGCSAGNAIDPMPPPH
;
A
#
# COMPACT_ATOMS: atom_id res chain seq x y z
N MET A 1 30.85 38.31 -73.13
CA MET A 1 31.89 37.53 -72.43
C MET A 1 32.15 38.14 -71.05
N ARG A 2 31.63 37.52 -69.98
CA ARG A 2 32.30 37.39 -68.67
C ARG A 2 31.36 36.67 -67.71
N ARG A 3 31.70 35.41 -67.44
CA ARG A 3 31.14 34.59 -66.36
C ARG A 3 31.72 35.12 -65.04
N ILE A 4 30.88 35.33 -64.03
CA ILE A 4 31.35 35.53 -62.64
C ILE A 4 30.74 34.40 -61.81
N MET A 5 31.64 33.54 -61.33
CA MET A 5 31.42 32.39 -60.44
C MET A 5 31.35 32.85 -58.98
N ILE A 6 30.30 32.39 -58.29
CA ILE A 6 30.26 31.66 -57.00
C ILE A 6 31.40 31.91 -56.00
N VAL A 7 31.08 32.31 -54.75
CA VAL A 7 31.38 31.53 -53.52
C VAL A 7 30.33 31.86 -52.44
N LEU A 8 29.34 30.99 -52.27
CA LEU A 8 28.52 30.93 -51.05
C LEU A 8 29.22 29.95 -50.10
N VAL A 9 29.84 30.45 -49.04
CA VAL A 9 30.43 29.63 -47.99
C VAL A 9 29.29 29.11 -47.11
N GLY A 10 28.87 27.87 -47.34
CA GLY A 10 27.97 27.14 -46.45
C GLY A 10 28.74 26.66 -45.21
N LEU A 11 28.52 27.33 -44.09
CA LEU A 11 29.00 26.89 -42.78
C LEU A 11 28.09 25.75 -42.28
N LEU A 12 28.50 24.49 -42.52
CA LEU A 12 27.91 23.32 -41.88
C LEU A 12 28.47 23.23 -40.45
N ILE A 13 27.70 23.73 -39.48
CA ILE A 13 27.93 23.41 -38.07
C ILE A 13 27.36 22.00 -37.83
N THR A 14 28.15 20.97 -38.12
CA THR A 14 27.91 19.62 -37.61
C THR A 14 28.24 19.62 -36.11
N GLY A 15 27.29 20.05 -35.30
CA GLY A 15 27.35 19.86 -33.86
C GLY A 15 27.35 18.37 -33.55
N CYS A 16 28.52 17.82 -33.18
CA CYS A 16 28.62 16.51 -32.58
C CYS A 16 27.87 16.55 -31.24
N VAL A 17 26.70 15.91 -31.16
CA VAL A 17 26.13 15.53 -29.87
C VAL A 17 26.99 14.38 -29.38
N PRO A 18 27.76 14.52 -28.27
CA PRO A 18 28.52 13.41 -27.73
C PRO A 18 27.56 12.25 -27.43
N GLY A 19 27.85 11.06 -27.91
CA GLY A 19 27.07 9.87 -27.57
C GLY A 19 27.04 9.70 -26.04
N THR A 20 25.87 9.38 -25.48
CA THR A 20 25.74 9.04 -24.06
C THR A 20 26.58 7.81 -23.76
N SER A 21 27.45 7.87 -22.75
CA SER A 21 28.28 6.71 -22.38
C SER A 21 27.41 5.53 -21.92
N VAL A 22 27.96 4.31 -21.97
CA VAL A 22 27.27 3.10 -21.45
C VAL A 22 26.95 3.29 -19.96
N GLU A 23 27.85 3.93 -19.20
CA GLU A 23 27.66 4.28 -17.80
C GLU A 23 26.52 5.28 -17.59
N ASP A 24 26.33 6.24 -18.49
CA ASP A 24 25.20 7.18 -18.46
C ASP A 24 23.89 6.43 -18.72
N ARG A 25 23.85 5.55 -19.73
CA ARG A 25 22.69 4.69 -19.99
C ARG A 25 22.34 3.81 -18.79
N ALA A 26 23.34 3.20 -18.15
CA ALA A 26 23.15 2.43 -16.92
C ALA A 26 22.68 3.31 -15.75
N ALA A 27 23.14 4.56 -15.66
CA ALA A 27 22.67 5.49 -14.64
C ALA A 27 21.23 5.96 -14.88
N ASP A 28 20.81 6.09 -16.14
CA ASP A 28 19.44 6.40 -16.52
C ASP A 28 18.49 5.23 -16.22
N ASP A 29 18.90 3.98 -16.47
CA ASP A 29 18.14 2.79 -16.02
C ASP A 29 17.98 2.78 -14.49
N ALA A 30 19.02 3.15 -13.74
CA ALA A 30 18.92 3.29 -12.28
C ALA A 30 17.93 4.38 -11.87
N ARG A 31 17.92 5.53 -12.55
CA ARG A 31 16.97 6.62 -12.29
C ARG A 31 15.55 6.19 -12.59
N GLU A 32 15.36 5.46 -13.68
CA GLU A 32 14.06 4.97 -14.10
C GLU A 32 13.49 3.94 -13.10
N LYS A 33 14.33 3.07 -12.55
CA LYS A 33 13.97 2.21 -11.40
C LYS A 33 13.53 3.03 -10.19
N ALA A 34 14.29 4.08 -9.83
CA ALA A 34 13.91 4.96 -8.72
C ALA A 34 12.60 5.72 -9.01
N ARG A 35 12.31 6.08 -10.26
CA ARG A 35 11.04 6.72 -10.67
C ARG A 35 9.87 5.77 -10.46
N ARG A 36 10.02 4.50 -10.86
CA ARG A 36 9.02 3.45 -10.58
C ARG A 36 8.76 3.26 -9.08
N VAL A 37 9.79 3.36 -8.24
CA VAL A 37 9.61 3.37 -6.78
C VAL A 37 8.78 4.57 -6.34
N GLY A 38 9.12 5.77 -6.82
CA GLY A 38 8.31 6.98 -6.57
C GLY A 38 6.83 6.77 -6.93
N ASN A 39 6.57 6.22 -8.12
CA ASN A 39 5.23 5.95 -8.61
C ASN A 39 4.49 4.88 -7.79
N ALA A 40 5.17 3.81 -7.36
CA ALA A 40 4.59 2.76 -6.53
C ALA A 40 4.26 3.21 -5.10
N LEU A 41 5.01 4.20 -4.60
CA LEU A 41 4.79 4.81 -3.28
C LEU A 41 3.79 5.96 -3.31
N HIS A 42 3.50 6.49 -4.50
CA HIS A 42 2.49 7.53 -4.70
C HIS A 42 1.08 6.99 -4.40
N GLY A 43 0.26 7.75 -3.68
CA GLY A 43 -1.12 7.35 -3.38
C GLY A 43 -1.81 8.24 -2.36
N GLY A 44 -3.15 8.14 -2.30
CA GLY A 44 -4.01 9.02 -1.50
C GLY A 44 -4.02 8.79 0.02
N ARG A 45 -3.23 7.84 0.54
CA ARG A 45 -3.13 7.57 1.98
C ARG A 45 -2.01 8.40 2.59
N VAL A 46 -2.29 9.01 3.74
CA VAL A 46 -1.25 9.64 4.56
C VAL A 46 -0.41 8.56 5.23
N TRP A 47 0.90 8.63 5.03
CA TRP A 47 1.88 7.69 5.59
C TRP A 47 2.86 8.41 6.50
N SER A 48 3.40 7.69 7.49
CA SER A 48 4.56 8.16 8.25
C SER A 48 5.84 8.01 7.44
N ALA A 49 6.89 8.73 7.81
CA ALA A 49 8.19 8.58 7.15
C ALA A 49 8.71 7.13 7.26
N GLN A 50 8.57 6.51 8.43
CA GLN A 50 8.98 5.12 8.64
C GLN A 50 8.23 4.15 7.72
N ASP A 51 6.91 4.32 7.56
CA ASP A 51 6.11 3.46 6.69
C ASP A 51 6.49 3.63 5.22
N MET A 52 6.76 4.86 4.79
CA MET A 52 7.24 5.12 3.43
C MET A 52 8.58 4.45 3.16
N GLY A 53 9.50 4.52 4.12
CA GLY A 53 10.77 3.81 4.06
C GLY A 53 10.59 2.30 3.98
N HIS A 54 9.76 1.72 4.86
CA HIS A 54 9.52 0.28 4.88
C HIS A 54 8.88 -0.20 3.57
N ARG A 55 7.86 0.51 3.07
CA ARG A 55 7.23 0.20 1.78
C ARG A 55 8.23 0.29 0.62
N ALA A 56 9.18 1.23 0.66
CA ALA A 56 10.22 1.34 -0.35
C ALA A 56 11.19 0.15 -0.29
N ALA A 57 11.53 -0.32 0.92
CA ALA A 57 12.39 -1.47 1.14
C ALA A 57 11.73 -2.81 0.75
N ASP A 58 10.40 -2.88 0.75
CA ASP A 58 9.64 -4.04 0.26
C ASP A 58 9.65 -4.17 -1.28
N LEU A 59 10.19 -3.17 -2.00
CA LEU A 59 10.30 -3.21 -3.47
C LEU A 59 11.62 -3.85 -3.89
N ASP A 60 11.54 -4.77 -4.86
CA ASP A 60 12.69 -5.51 -5.35
C ASP A 60 13.81 -4.61 -5.89
N GLY A 61 15.05 -4.89 -5.47
CA GLY A 61 16.25 -4.19 -5.96
C GLY A 61 16.44 -2.78 -5.39
N ILE A 62 15.75 -2.45 -4.29
CA ILE A 62 15.79 -1.14 -3.63
C ILE A 62 16.41 -1.23 -2.24
N ASP A 63 17.51 -0.51 -2.06
CA ASP A 63 18.13 -0.28 -0.77
C ASP A 63 17.69 1.09 -0.23
N VAL A 64 17.00 1.13 0.91
CA VAL A 64 16.65 2.41 1.54
C VAL A 64 17.81 2.90 2.38
N MET A 65 18.42 4.02 1.98
CA MET A 65 19.64 4.55 2.60
C MET A 65 19.37 5.61 3.67
N ARG A 66 18.27 6.36 3.54
CA ARG A 66 17.88 7.41 4.49
C ARG A 66 16.39 7.66 4.40
N VAL A 67 15.77 7.91 5.54
CA VAL A 67 14.38 8.34 5.66
C VAL A 67 14.35 9.60 6.54
N GLY A 68 13.56 10.59 6.16
CA GLY A 68 13.38 11.82 6.92
C GLY A 68 11.98 12.42 6.75
N GLY A 69 11.68 13.40 7.59
CA GLY A 69 10.34 13.99 7.69
C GLY A 69 9.44 13.25 8.67
N ALA A 70 8.19 13.71 8.80
CA ALA A 70 7.22 13.15 9.74
C ALA A 70 6.16 12.32 9.01
N SER A 71 5.50 12.92 8.02
CA SER A 71 4.38 12.30 7.31
C SER A 71 4.13 12.98 5.97
N THR A 72 3.62 12.21 4.99
CA THR A 72 3.24 12.74 3.67
C THR A 72 2.10 13.77 3.74
N GLY A 73 1.39 13.82 4.87
CA GLY A 73 0.34 14.78 5.15
C GLY A 73 0.82 16.14 5.66
N THR A 74 2.11 16.32 5.99
CA THR A 74 2.64 17.62 6.42
C THR A 74 3.19 18.43 5.25
N PRO A 75 3.35 19.77 5.38
CA PRO A 75 3.95 20.60 4.34
C PRO A 75 5.37 20.15 3.94
N GLU A 76 6.17 19.71 4.92
CA GLU A 76 7.54 19.24 4.72
C GLU A 76 7.58 17.85 4.07
N GLY A 77 6.57 17.03 4.33
CA GLY A 77 6.40 15.70 3.77
C GLY A 77 7.39 14.67 4.32
N VAL A 78 7.68 13.70 3.47
CA VAL A 78 8.64 12.62 3.69
C VAL A 78 9.71 12.66 2.62
N LEU A 79 10.95 12.39 3.02
CA LEU A 79 12.08 12.22 2.12
C LEU A 79 12.61 10.80 2.27
N VAL A 80 12.77 10.10 1.15
CA VAL A 80 13.38 8.76 1.09
C VAL A 80 14.55 8.82 0.13
N VAL A 81 15.75 8.47 0.60
CA VAL A 81 16.90 8.25 -0.29
C VAL A 81 17.02 6.76 -0.55
N VAL A 82 16.88 6.38 -1.81
CA VAL A 82 17.01 5.00 -2.26
C VAL A 82 18.31 4.81 -3.03
N ARG A 83 18.93 3.64 -2.90
CA ARG A 83 20.02 3.16 -3.73
C ARG A 83 19.50 2.01 -4.58
N THR A 84 19.78 2.06 -5.88
CA THR A 84 19.39 1.00 -6.82
C THR A 84 20.48 0.81 -7.87
N SER A 85 20.47 -0.35 -8.51
CA SER A 85 21.36 -0.68 -9.62
C SER A 85 20.66 -0.47 -10.95
N GLY A 86 21.37 0.16 -11.88
CA GLY A 86 20.98 0.24 -13.28
C GLY A 86 22.01 -0.43 -14.17
N SER A 87 21.57 -0.93 -15.31
CA SER A 87 22.39 -1.71 -16.23
C SER A 87 22.17 -1.31 -17.67
N ALA A 88 23.23 -1.28 -18.47
CA ALA A 88 23.14 -1.06 -19.91
C ALA A 88 24.07 -2.03 -20.66
N PRO A 89 23.63 -2.57 -21.82
CA PRO A 89 24.49 -3.34 -22.69
C PRO A 89 25.52 -2.42 -23.35
N GLU A 90 26.73 -2.93 -23.52
CA GLU A 90 27.78 -2.25 -24.27
C GLU A 90 27.42 -2.09 -25.76
N ASP A 91 28.03 -1.12 -26.44
CA ASP A 91 27.69 -0.75 -27.82
C ASP A 91 28.14 -1.78 -28.87
N TRP A 92 28.99 -2.73 -28.49
CA TRP A 92 29.46 -3.81 -29.35
C TRP A 92 28.74 -5.13 -29.02
N PRO A 93 28.24 -5.87 -30.03
CA PRO A 93 27.70 -7.21 -29.79
C PRO A 93 28.79 -8.09 -29.14
N ASP A 94 28.40 -8.81 -28.09
CA ASP A 94 29.20 -9.75 -27.28
C ASP A 94 30.12 -9.19 -26.19
N THR A 95 30.09 -7.89 -25.87
CA THR A 95 31.06 -7.31 -24.90
C THR A 95 30.57 -7.14 -23.46
N GLY A 96 29.28 -7.41 -23.17
CA GLY A 96 28.76 -7.56 -21.80
C GLY A 96 27.82 -6.44 -21.33
N THR A 97 27.57 -6.39 -20.02
CA THR A 97 26.63 -5.44 -19.39
C THR A 97 27.33 -4.63 -18.30
N VAL A 98 27.31 -3.31 -18.43
CA VAL A 98 27.79 -2.40 -17.40
C VAL A 98 26.70 -2.20 -16.36
N THR A 99 27.01 -2.40 -15.08
CA THR A 99 26.09 -2.16 -13.96
C THR A 99 26.63 -1.07 -13.04
N VAL A 100 25.80 -0.07 -12.75
CA VAL A 100 26.14 1.02 -11.83
C VAL A 100 25.16 1.06 -10.66
N LYS A 101 25.66 1.39 -9.47
CA LYS A 101 24.81 1.73 -8.31
C LYS A 101 24.72 3.25 -8.17
N ARG A 102 23.51 3.77 -8.01
CA ARG A 102 23.24 5.21 -7.86
C ARG A 102 22.20 5.43 -6.77
N CYS A 103 22.23 6.62 -6.17
CA CYS A 103 21.27 7.02 -5.16
C CYS A 103 20.40 8.17 -5.65
N PHE A 104 19.13 8.11 -5.28
CA PHE A 104 18.12 9.07 -5.67
C PHE A 104 17.28 9.48 -4.47
N GLU A 105 16.96 10.76 -4.40
CA GLU A 105 16.07 11.33 -3.42
C GLU A 105 14.65 11.38 -3.98
N LEU A 106 13.71 10.81 -3.23
CA LEU A 106 12.28 10.79 -3.50
C LEU A 106 11.60 11.63 -2.41
N ARG A 107 10.75 12.58 -2.81
CA ARG A 107 10.05 13.48 -1.88
C ARG A 107 8.55 13.29 -2.02
N PHE A 108 7.86 13.14 -0.90
CA PHE A 108 6.43 12.86 -0.83
C PHE A 108 5.75 13.85 0.10
N ASN A 109 4.98 14.78 -0.45
CA ASN A 109 4.07 15.65 0.27
C ASN A 109 2.76 15.80 -0.51
N ARG A 110 1.87 16.70 -0.06
CA ARG A 110 0.58 16.96 -0.72
C ARG A 110 0.68 17.55 -2.14
N HIS A 111 1.86 18.00 -2.54
CA HIS A 111 2.13 18.63 -3.84
C HIS A 111 3.04 17.78 -4.73
N THR A 112 3.52 16.63 -4.25
CA THR A 112 4.31 15.72 -5.07
C THR A 112 3.42 15.17 -6.19
N GLU A 113 3.87 15.37 -7.42
CA GLU A 113 3.19 14.84 -8.60
C GLU A 113 3.56 13.38 -8.83
N TRP A 114 2.66 12.66 -9.50
CA TRP A 114 2.97 11.34 -10.03
C TRP A 114 4.00 11.48 -11.16
N ASP A 115 4.94 10.55 -11.27
CA ASP A 115 6.01 10.53 -12.29
C ASP A 115 7.05 11.67 -12.17
N ASP A 116 7.20 12.25 -10.97
CA ASP A 116 8.28 13.20 -10.70
C ASP A 116 9.67 12.55 -10.90
N THR A 117 10.59 13.30 -11.50
CA THR A 117 11.91 12.81 -11.86
C THR A 117 12.81 12.75 -10.61
N PRO A 118 13.29 11.57 -10.20
CA PRO A 118 14.10 11.44 -8.99
C PRO A 118 15.41 12.24 -9.07
N ARG A 119 15.68 13.04 -8.04
CA ARG A 119 16.92 13.81 -7.94
C ARG A 119 18.09 12.88 -7.59
N LYS A 120 19.11 12.82 -8.44
CA LYS A 120 20.37 12.12 -8.12
C LYS A 120 21.06 12.79 -6.93
N VAL A 121 21.49 12.00 -5.96
CA VAL A 121 22.23 12.45 -4.77
C VAL A 121 23.45 11.58 -4.51
N SER A 122 24.39 12.09 -3.72
CA SER A 122 25.48 11.26 -3.19
C SER A 122 24.91 10.16 -2.31
N CYS A 123 25.38 8.93 -2.50
CA CYS A 123 24.95 7.81 -1.67
C CYS A 123 25.38 8.03 -0.22
N PRO A 124 24.43 8.03 0.74
CA PRO A 124 24.78 8.01 2.16
C PRO A 124 25.73 6.84 2.46
N ARG A 125 26.68 7.07 3.37
CA ARG A 125 27.59 6.01 3.84
C ARG A 125 26.84 5.04 4.75
N GLY A 126 27.21 3.77 4.71
CA GLY A 126 26.67 2.72 5.58
C GLY A 126 25.79 1.71 4.86
N GLU A 127 25.22 0.81 5.66
CA GLU A 127 24.28 -0.22 5.21
C GLU A 127 22.87 0.35 5.00
N PRO A 128 22.04 -0.29 4.15
CA PRO A 128 20.63 0.03 4.04
C PRO A 128 19.91 -0.08 5.40
N ILE A 129 18.89 0.75 5.59
CA ILE A 129 18.02 0.71 6.76
C ILE A 129 17.27 -0.62 6.78
N ARG A 130 17.30 -1.30 7.92
CA ARG A 130 16.49 -2.50 8.16
C ARG A 130 15.22 -2.11 8.91
N PHE A 131 14.07 -2.53 8.39
CA PHE A 131 12.78 -2.30 9.03
C PHE A 131 12.34 -3.55 9.80
N THR A 132 11.67 -3.33 10.93
CA THR A 132 10.96 -4.41 11.61
C THR A 132 9.76 -4.84 10.78
N PRO A 133 9.34 -6.12 10.81
CA PRO A 133 8.16 -6.58 10.07
C PRO A 133 6.92 -5.72 10.34
N TRP A 134 6.03 -5.63 9.35
CA TRP A 134 4.78 -4.90 9.50
C TRP A 134 3.95 -5.42 10.68
N PRO A 135 3.24 -4.54 11.40
CA PRO A 135 2.29 -4.98 12.42
C PRO A 135 1.31 -5.98 11.83
N LYS A 136 1.23 -7.16 12.45
CA LYS A 136 0.25 -8.18 12.05
C LYS A 136 -1.15 -7.71 12.39
N THR A 137 -2.09 -7.98 11.50
CA THR A 137 -3.51 -7.78 11.80
C THR A 137 -4.00 -9.00 12.57
N PRO A 138 -4.60 -8.83 13.76
CA PRO A 138 -5.21 -9.93 14.50
C PRO A 138 -6.29 -10.63 13.67
N GLU A 139 -6.32 -11.95 13.76
CA GLU A 139 -7.31 -12.76 13.06
C GLU A 139 -8.64 -12.76 13.82
N ILE A 140 -9.75 -12.52 13.11
CA ILE A 140 -11.09 -12.64 13.68
C ILE A 140 -11.52 -14.11 13.60
N PRO A 141 -11.83 -14.77 14.74
CA PRO A 141 -12.02 -16.21 14.77
C PRO A 141 -13.44 -16.64 14.35
N SER A 142 -13.80 -16.45 13.08
CA SER A 142 -15.15 -16.70 12.53
C SER A 142 -15.70 -18.09 12.87
N GLY A 143 -14.93 -19.15 12.64
CA GLY A 143 -15.36 -20.52 12.92
C GLY A 143 -15.52 -20.81 14.43
N ARG A 144 -14.74 -20.15 15.30
CA ARG A 144 -14.95 -20.28 16.76
C ARG A 144 -16.18 -19.50 17.20
N LEU A 145 -16.42 -18.32 16.63
CA LEU A 145 -17.64 -17.55 16.86
C LEU A 145 -18.88 -18.37 16.50
N GLU A 146 -18.92 -18.98 15.32
CA GLU A 146 -20.07 -19.78 14.88
C GLU A 146 -20.39 -20.96 15.80
N ARG A 147 -19.36 -21.59 16.39
CA ARG A 147 -19.54 -22.68 17.34
C ARG A 147 -19.92 -22.21 18.74
N ALA A 148 -19.47 -21.03 19.15
CA ALA A 148 -19.71 -20.48 20.47
C ALA A 148 -21.12 -19.89 20.61
N LEU A 149 -21.69 -19.36 19.54
CA LEU A 149 -22.98 -18.68 19.59
C LEU A 149 -24.14 -19.66 19.88
N PRO A 150 -25.11 -19.24 20.71
CA PRO A 150 -26.24 -20.09 21.06
C PRO A 150 -27.12 -20.38 19.84
N ARG A 151 -27.76 -21.55 19.88
CA ARG A 151 -28.77 -21.96 18.90
C ARG A 151 -30.14 -21.72 19.52
N VAL A 152 -30.91 -20.83 18.89
CA VAL A 152 -32.24 -20.44 19.38
C VAL A 152 -33.30 -21.29 18.68
N PRO A 153 -34.18 -21.99 19.39
CA PRO A 153 -35.31 -22.71 18.79
C PRO A 153 -36.23 -21.77 18.01
N ALA A 154 -36.99 -22.28 17.04
CA ALA A 154 -37.86 -21.46 16.16
C ALA A 154 -38.92 -20.65 16.93
N ALA A 155 -39.39 -21.15 18.07
CA ALA A 155 -40.37 -20.46 18.94
C ALA A 155 -39.72 -19.59 20.04
N GLY A 156 -38.39 -19.49 20.05
CA GLY A 156 -37.63 -18.78 21.08
C GLY A 156 -37.31 -17.33 20.74
N ALA A 157 -36.46 -16.72 21.57
CA ALA A 157 -35.83 -15.43 21.31
C ALA A 157 -34.35 -15.52 21.69
N ALA A 158 -33.49 -14.80 20.96
CA ALA A 158 -32.08 -14.71 21.30
C ALA A 158 -31.89 -13.86 22.57
N ASP A 159 -31.08 -14.36 23.50
CA ASP A 159 -30.67 -13.61 24.70
C ASP A 159 -29.34 -12.89 24.44
N GLU A 160 -29.35 -11.55 24.49
CA GLU A 160 -28.15 -10.74 24.31
C GLU A 160 -27.09 -11.03 25.38
N ALA A 161 -27.49 -11.33 26.62
CA ALA A 161 -26.54 -11.62 27.70
C ALA A 161 -25.80 -12.94 27.46
N GLU A 162 -26.51 -13.98 27.02
CA GLU A 162 -25.92 -15.26 26.62
C GLU A 162 -24.97 -15.09 25.42
N VAL A 163 -25.38 -14.32 24.41
CA VAL A 163 -24.55 -14.01 23.24
C VAL A 163 -23.29 -13.24 23.64
N ARG A 164 -23.39 -12.22 24.50
CA ARG A 164 -22.23 -11.48 25.03
C ARG A 164 -21.29 -12.38 25.80
N ALA A 165 -21.82 -13.28 26.65
CA ALA A 165 -21.01 -14.24 27.39
C ALA A 165 -20.25 -15.20 26.47
N ALA A 166 -20.93 -15.71 25.43
CA ALA A 166 -20.31 -16.57 24.41
C ALA A 166 -19.18 -15.85 23.66
N VAL A 167 -19.39 -14.59 23.25
CA VAL A 167 -18.35 -13.79 22.58
C VAL A 167 -17.19 -13.47 23.52
N ALA A 168 -17.46 -13.13 24.78
CA ALA A 168 -16.42 -12.86 25.78
C ALA A 168 -15.54 -14.10 26.03
N ALA A 169 -16.13 -15.30 26.04
CA ALA A 169 -15.41 -16.56 26.21
C ALA A 169 -14.40 -16.86 25.09
N LEU A 170 -14.51 -16.20 23.92
CA LEU A 170 -13.55 -16.34 22.82
C LEU A 170 -12.19 -15.73 23.13
N ARG A 171 -12.08 -14.85 24.15
CA ARG A 171 -10.85 -14.14 24.53
C ARG A 171 -10.20 -13.47 23.32
N LEU A 172 -10.97 -12.59 22.67
CA LEU A 172 -10.54 -11.89 21.47
C LEU A 172 -9.31 -11.01 21.73
N ASP A 173 -8.52 -10.76 20.69
CA ASP A 173 -7.43 -9.79 20.73
C ASP A 173 -7.99 -8.39 21.09
N PRO A 174 -7.33 -7.60 21.95
CA PRO A 174 -7.80 -6.28 22.36
C PRO A 174 -8.05 -5.29 21.21
N ALA A 175 -7.42 -5.48 20.05
CA ALA A 175 -7.64 -4.65 18.87
C ALA A 175 -8.93 -5.03 18.10
N VAL A 176 -9.55 -6.17 18.40
CA VAL A 176 -10.84 -6.57 17.82
C VAL A 176 -11.95 -5.84 18.56
N ARG A 177 -12.62 -4.93 17.86
CA ARG A 177 -13.84 -4.27 18.33
C ARG A 177 -15.02 -5.22 18.24
N VAL A 178 -15.84 -5.19 19.27
CA VAL A 178 -17.08 -5.97 19.37
C VAL A 178 -18.24 -4.99 19.52
N GLU A 179 -19.26 -5.13 18.69
CA GLU A 179 -20.51 -4.40 18.85
C GLU A 179 -21.69 -5.37 18.81
N PHE A 180 -22.71 -5.04 19.59
CA PHE A 180 -23.95 -5.81 19.71
C PHE A 180 -25.12 -4.91 19.37
N MET A 181 -26.15 -5.48 18.77
CA MET A 181 -27.44 -4.83 18.62
C MET A 181 -28.53 -5.88 18.77
N THR A 182 -29.61 -5.51 19.45
CA THR A 182 -30.78 -6.38 19.60
C THR A 182 -31.99 -5.70 18.99
N ARG A 183 -32.76 -6.46 18.21
CA ARG A 183 -34.04 -6.01 17.66
C ARG A 183 -35.04 -7.16 17.66
N GLY A 184 -36.10 -7.02 18.44
CA GLY A 184 -37.07 -8.08 18.65
C GLY A 184 -36.39 -9.34 19.19
N ALA A 185 -36.62 -10.48 18.55
CA ALA A 185 -36.07 -11.78 18.95
C ALA A 185 -34.65 -12.06 18.41
N VAL A 186 -33.98 -11.06 17.80
CA VAL A 186 -32.70 -11.23 17.09
C VAL A 186 -31.60 -10.43 17.76
N VAL A 187 -30.43 -11.05 17.93
CA VAL A 187 -29.19 -10.40 18.35
C VAL A 187 -28.20 -10.42 17.19
N GLY A 188 -27.77 -9.23 16.76
CA GLY A 188 -26.68 -9.01 15.82
C GLY A 188 -25.37 -8.76 16.55
N VAL A 189 -24.28 -9.34 16.06
CA VAL A 189 -22.91 -9.15 16.55
C VAL A 189 -22.02 -8.76 15.38
N VAL A 190 -21.12 -7.81 15.58
CA VAL A 190 -19.99 -7.58 14.68
C VAL A 190 -18.69 -7.65 15.46
N LEU A 191 -17.75 -8.43 14.92
CA LEU A 191 -16.34 -8.40 15.28
C LEU A 191 -15.62 -7.64 14.16
N SER A 192 -14.83 -6.63 14.49
CA SER A 192 -14.10 -5.85 13.48
C SER A 192 -12.70 -5.48 13.94
N VAL A 193 -11.78 -5.43 12.98
CA VAL A 193 -10.42 -4.93 13.16
C VAL A 193 -10.06 -4.04 11.98
N ARG A 194 -9.23 -3.01 12.22
CA ARG A 194 -8.67 -2.19 11.15
C ARG A 194 -7.29 -2.72 10.78
N PRO A 195 -7.12 -3.39 9.63
CA PRO A 195 -5.81 -3.89 9.24
C PRO A 195 -4.85 -2.72 9.00
N TYR A 196 -3.59 -2.88 9.40
CA TYR A 196 -2.60 -1.79 9.34
C TYR A 196 -2.41 -1.25 7.92
N LEU A 197 -2.31 -2.14 6.92
CA LEU A 197 -2.06 -1.79 5.51
C LEU A 197 -3.31 -1.70 4.64
N SER A 198 -4.50 -2.01 5.16
CA SER A 198 -5.75 -2.02 4.39
C SER A 198 -6.55 -0.73 4.59
N GLY A 199 -7.20 -0.28 3.52
CA GLY A 199 -8.25 0.74 3.60
C GLY A 199 -9.60 0.16 4.03
N ALA A 200 -9.87 -1.12 3.75
CA ALA A 200 -11.06 -1.83 4.19
C ALA A 200 -10.88 -2.39 5.60
N LEU A 201 -11.96 -2.39 6.40
CA LEU A 201 -12.01 -3.13 7.64
C LEU A 201 -11.95 -4.64 7.37
N ASP A 202 -11.45 -5.38 8.34
CA ASP A 202 -11.73 -6.81 8.41
C ASP A 202 -12.84 -7.04 9.44
N CYS A 203 -13.88 -7.77 9.07
CA CYS A 203 -15.02 -7.97 9.96
C CYS A 203 -15.78 -9.26 9.69
N VAL A 204 -16.35 -9.78 10.77
CA VAL A 204 -17.23 -10.95 10.79
C VAL A 204 -18.51 -10.53 11.50
N LEU A 205 -19.63 -10.80 10.85
CA LEU A 205 -20.97 -10.55 11.38
C LEU A 205 -21.56 -11.87 11.85
N ALA A 206 -22.38 -11.79 12.89
CA ALA A 206 -23.20 -12.90 13.31
C ALA A 206 -24.64 -12.44 13.59
N ARG A 207 -25.59 -13.25 13.15
CA ARG A 207 -27.01 -13.08 13.42
C ARG A 207 -27.49 -14.28 14.21
N VAL A 208 -27.91 -14.05 15.45
CA VAL A 208 -28.53 -15.05 16.31
C VAL A 208 -30.03 -14.80 16.31
N ALA A 209 -30.79 -15.73 15.73
CA ALA A 209 -32.23 -15.59 15.57
C ALA A 209 -32.95 -16.93 15.79
N PRO A 210 -34.26 -16.91 16.06
CA PRO A 210 -35.06 -18.12 16.20
C PRO A 210 -34.96 -19.01 14.95
N GLY A 211 -34.61 -20.27 15.15
CA GLY A 211 -34.45 -21.27 14.09
C GLY A 211 -33.17 -21.14 13.26
N ARG A 212 -32.42 -20.04 13.34
CA ARG A 212 -31.19 -19.86 12.55
C ARG A 212 -30.18 -18.92 13.21
N THR A 213 -28.97 -19.43 13.38
CA THR A 213 -27.77 -18.63 13.68
C THR A 213 -26.85 -18.68 12.47
N ALA A 214 -26.40 -17.52 11.98
CA ALA A 214 -25.52 -17.39 10.83
C ALA A 214 -24.31 -16.52 11.15
N VAL A 215 -23.15 -16.87 10.61
CA VAL A 215 -21.90 -16.10 10.71
C VAL A 215 -21.35 -15.92 9.31
N TRP A 216 -20.94 -14.70 8.94
CA TRP A 216 -20.38 -14.42 7.63
C TRP A 216 -19.45 -13.21 7.64
N SER A 217 -18.63 -13.10 6.60
CA SER A 217 -17.84 -11.89 6.31
C SER A 217 -18.43 -11.18 5.10
N PRO A 218 -18.74 -9.87 5.19
CA PRO A 218 -19.20 -9.10 4.06
C PRO A 218 -18.11 -9.04 2.95
N PRO A 219 -18.52 -8.91 1.68
CA PRO A 219 -17.58 -8.67 0.59
C PRO A 219 -16.76 -7.40 0.84
N ARG A 220 -15.53 -7.35 0.28
CA ARG A 220 -14.57 -6.25 0.52
C ARG A 220 -15.18 -4.87 0.32
N ILE A 221 -16.00 -4.67 -0.71
CA ILE A 221 -16.59 -3.37 -1.02
C ILE A 221 -17.45 -2.87 0.14
N GLN A 222 -18.29 -3.71 0.74
CA GLN A 222 -19.13 -3.35 1.90
C GLN A 222 -18.32 -3.13 3.19
N ARG A 223 -17.05 -3.58 3.22
CA ARG A 223 -16.13 -3.36 4.36
C ARG A 223 -15.33 -2.06 4.25
N MET A 224 -15.52 -1.29 3.17
CA MET A 224 -14.90 0.03 3.06
C MET A 224 -15.54 1.00 4.06
N PRO A 225 -14.76 1.97 4.60
CA PRO A 225 -15.29 2.99 5.47
C PRO A 225 -16.45 3.75 4.80
N GLY A 226 -17.57 3.88 5.50
CA GLY A 226 -18.79 4.55 5.00
C GLY A 226 -19.83 3.62 4.38
N GLU A 227 -19.49 2.39 4.01
CA GLU A 227 -20.41 1.46 3.31
C GLU A 227 -21.34 0.68 4.25
N GLY A 228 -21.18 0.81 5.58
CA GLY A 228 -22.09 0.22 6.58
C GLY A 228 -22.01 -1.30 6.78
N GLY A 229 -21.23 -2.03 5.97
CA GLY A 229 -21.20 -3.49 6.00
C GLY A 229 -20.59 -4.10 7.28
N CYS A 230 -19.70 -3.40 7.97
CA CYS A 230 -19.14 -3.82 9.26
C CYS A 230 -19.88 -3.17 10.44
N SER A 231 -21.20 -3.40 10.57
CA SER A 231 -22.01 -2.87 11.66
C SER A 231 -22.93 -3.93 12.26
N ALA A 232 -23.30 -3.77 13.53
CA ALA A 232 -24.29 -4.65 14.17
C ALA A 232 -25.69 -4.52 13.53
N GLY A 233 -26.01 -3.35 12.94
CA GLY A 233 -27.23 -3.17 12.15
C GLY A 233 -27.27 -4.09 10.92
N ASN A 234 -26.18 -4.15 10.16
CA ASN A 234 -26.04 -5.09 9.03
C ASN A 234 -26.04 -6.56 9.47
N ALA A 235 -25.69 -6.86 10.73
CA ALA A 235 -25.81 -8.20 11.27
C ALA A 235 -27.29 -8.60 11.53
N ILE A 236 -28.16 -7.65 11.87
CA ILE A 236 -29.60 -7.92 12.04
C ILE A 236 -30.32 -7.96 10.68
N ASP A 237 -30.09 -6.93 9.86
CA ASP A 237 -30.68 -6.75 8.53
C ASP A 237 -29.56 -6.70 7.47
N PRO A 238 -29.15 -7.85 6.92
CA PRO A 238 -28.06 -7.91 5.96
C PRO A 238 -28.35 -7.13 4.68
N MET A 239 -27.39 -6.30 4.29
CA MET A 239 -27.36 -5.63 3.00
C MET A 239 -27.37 -6.67 1.87
N PRO A 240 -28.03 -6.37 0.74
CA PRO A 240 -27.96 -7.23 -0.44
C PRO A 240 -26.52 -7.32 -0.96
N PRO A 241 -26.16 -8.41 -1.66
CA PRO A 241 -24.85 -8.51 -2.30
C PRO A 241 -24.59 -7.34 -3.28
N PRO A 242 -23.34 -6.85 -3.37
CA PRO A 242 -22.98 -5.87 -4.39
C PRO A 242 -23.13 -6.49 -5.79
N HIS A 243 -23.64 -5.69 -6.73
CA HIS A 243 -23.81 -6.02 -8.15
C HIS A 243 -22.55 -5.69 -8.95
#